data_AF-A0A9X8BKW8-F1
#
_entry.id   AF-A0A9X8BKW8-F1
#
_cell.length_a   1.000
_cell.length_b   1.000
_cell.length_c   1.000
_cell.angle_alpha   90.00
_cell.angle_beta   90.00
_cell.angle_gamma   90.00
#
_symmetry.space_group_name_H-M   'P 1'
#
loop_
_entity.id
_entity.type
_entity.pdbx_description
1 polymer ?
#
loop_
_entity_poly.entity_id
_entity_poly.type
_entity_poly.pdbx_seq_one_letter_code
_entity_poly.pdbx_strand_id
1 'polypeptide(L)'
;MKICAKYIPFLCLPLLSGCPMGDRLDQRYKPAETTSVEMKSEQICFGILSAEDYQPVFISIAPRHTPHKERWYQQHPRLSVNNGEMCIPPGVYKFPAKGQFVASFTLESKEKAKTTEFNTRRFDTAFEIKEGHATVIEVDNNEF
;
A
#
# COMPACT_ATOMS: atom_id res chain seq x y z
N MET A 1 -31.88 -12.03 -73.04
CA MET A 1 -30.58 -11.64 -72.44
C MET A 1 -30.56 -12.14 -71.01
N LYS A 2 -29.64 -13.06 -70.70
CA LYS A 2 -29.48 -13.65 -69.35
C LYS A 2 -28.51 -12.76 -68.57
N ILE A 3 -28.97 -12.16 -67.47
CA ILE A 3 -28.08 -11.48 -66.52
C ILE A 3 -27.91 -12.44 -65.35
N CYS A 4 -26.73 -13.05 -65.30
CA CYS A 4 -26.29 -13.92 -64.22
C CYS A 4 -25.88 -13.03 -63.05
N ALA A 5 -26.75 -12.90 -62.04
CA ALA A 5 -26.44 -12.18 -60.81
C ALA A 5 -25.42 -12.99 -60.00
N LYS A 6 -24.20 -12.46 -59.90
CA LYS A 6 -23.09 -13.00 -59.13
C LYS A 6 -23.46 -13.08 -57.64
N TYR A 7 -23.44 -14.29 -57.08
CA TYR A 7 -23.45 -14.52 -55.64
C TYR A 7 -22.09 -14.07 -55.06
N ILE A 8 -22.10 -13.01 -54.24
CA ILE A 8 -20.98 -12.63 -53.38
C ILE A 8 -21.26 -13.25 -52.01
N PRO A 9 -20.42 -14.17 -51.50
CA PRO A 9 -20.57 -14.63 -50.13
C PRO A 9 -20.08 -13.53 -49.20
N PHE A 10 -21.01 -12.93 -48.45
CA PHE A 10 -20.73 -12.00 -47.36
C PHE A 10 -20.09 -12.79 -46.21
N LEU A 11 -18.77 -12.75 -46.13
CA LEU A 11 -17.99 -13.33 -45.04
C LEU A 11 -18.27 -12.49 -43.77
N CYS A 12 -19.20 -12.93 -42.92
CA CYS A 12 -19.34 -12.41 -41.56
C CYS A 12 -18.08 -12.75 -40.76
N LEU A 13 -17.14 -11.82 -40.68
CA LEU A 13 -16.10 -11.84 -39.66
C LEU A 13 -16.79 -11.72 -38.28
N PRO A 14 -16.56 -12.64 -37.33
CA PRO A 14 -17.02 -12.43 -35.98
C PRO A 14 -16.31 -11.19 -35.44
N LEU A 15 -17.08 -10.13 -35.19
CA LEU A 15 -16.64 -9.03 -34.35
C LEU A 15 -16.25 -9.66 -33.02
N LEU A 16 -14.95 -9.74 -32.75
CA LEU A 16 -14.48 -9.90 -31.37
C LEU A 16 -15.06 -8.71 -30.62
N SER A 17 -16.17 -8.92 -29.92
CA SER A 17 -16.61 -8.02 -28.87
C SER A 17 -15.52 -8.07 -27.80
N GLY A 18 -14.50 -7.22 -27.94
CA GLY A 18 -13.65 -6.87 -26.82
C GLY A 18 -14.59 -6.40 -25.74
N CYS A 19 -14.74 -7.19 -24.67
CA CYS A 19 -15.37 -6.70 -23.47
C CYS A 19 -14.63 -5.40 -23.13
N PRO A 20 -15.33 -4.26 -22.97
CA PRO A 20 -14.67 -3.10 -22.42
C PRO A 20 -14.29 -3.54 -21.01
N MET A 21 -13.04 -3.97 -20.83
CA MET A 21 -12.34 -3.89 -19.56
C MET A 21 -12.21 -2.38 -19.33
N GLY A 22 -13.33 -1.77 -18.98
CA GLY A 22 -13.45 -0.37 -18.69
C GLY A 22 -12.53 -0.12 -17.53
N ASP A 23 -11.61 0.82 -17.71
CA ASP A 23 -11.27 1.93 -16.81
C ASP A 23 -11.23 1.67 -15.30
N ARG A 24 -11.09 0.40 -14.91
CA ARG A 24 -10.57 -0.04 -13.63
C ARG A 24 -9.10 0.26 -13.72
N LEU A 25 -8.76 1.54 -13.57
CA LEU A 25 -7.48 1.98 -13.08
C LEU A 25 -7.14 1.03 -11.94
N ASP A 26 -6.25 0.10 -12.26
CA ASP A 26 -5.96 -1.09 -11.49
C ASP A 26 -5.68 -0.63 -10.07
N GLN A 27 -6.52 -1.02 -9.13
CA GLN A 27 -6.37 -0.61 -7.75
C GLN A 27 -5.06 -1.14 -7.13
N ARG A 28 -4.40 -2.09 -7.81
CA ARG A 28 -3.00 -2.47 -7.59
C ARG A 28 -2.00 -1.32 -7.75
N TYR A 29 -2.38 -0.19 -8.34
CA TYR A 29 -1.47 0.87 -8.77
C TYR A 29 -1.56 2.19 -8.00
N LYS A 30 -2.38 2.29 -6.93
CA LYS A 30 -2.26 3.47 -6.05
C LYS A 30 -0.84 3.48 -5.47
N PRO A 31 -0.03 4.53 -5.73
CA PRO A 31 1.30 4.62 -5.16
C PRO A 31 1.21 4.56 -3.64
N ALA A 32 2.19 3.92 -3.02
CA ALA A 32 2.31 3.97 -1.58
C ALA A 32 2.47 5.43 -1.12
N GLU A 33 1.75 5.77 -0.06
CA GLU A 33 1.86 7.07 0.60
C GLU A 33 3.12 7.09 1.48
N THR A 34 3.76 8.25 1.59
CA THR A 34 4.77 8.48 2.62
C THR A 34 4.13 9.13 3.84
N THR A 35 4.74 8.96 5.01
CA THR A 35 4.20 9.42 6.29
C THR A 35 5.30 10.02 7.16
N SER A 36 4.93 10.96 8.03
CA SER A 36 5.84 11.47 9.06
C SER A 36 6.14 10.38 10.10
N VAL A 37 7.34 10.42 10.66
CA VAL A 37 7.78 9.49 11.70
C VAL A 37 8.25 10.29 12.90
N GLU A 38 7.84 9.88 14.09
CA GLU A 38 8.29 10.46 15.35
C GLU A 38 8.56 9.35 16.38
N MET A 39 9.53 9.58 17.27
CA MET A 39 9.76 8.73 18.43
C MET A 39 9.03 9.31 19.65
N LYS A 40 8.12 8.55 20.25
CA LYS A 40 7.37 8.92 21.47
C LYS A 40 7.54 7.87 22.55
N SER A 41 8.29 8.16 23.61
CA SER A 41 8.47 7.27 24.76
C SER A 41 8.80 5.81 24.34
N GLU A 42 9.86 5.64 23.54
CA GLU A 42 10.32 4.36 22.98
C GLU A 42 9.43 3.72 21.89
N GLN A 43 8.35 4.38 21.50
CA GLN A 43 7.49 3.96 20.38
C GLN A 43 7.86 4.73 19.12
N ILE A 44 7.74 4.08 17.98
CA ILE A 44 7.78 4.75 16.67
C ILE A 44 6.34 4.98 16.22
N CYS A 45 6.00 6.24 15.97
CA CYS A 45 4.66 6.67 15.55
C CYS A 45 4.70 7.18 14.12
N PHE A 46 3.76 6.70 13.30
CA PHE A 46 3.53 7.16 11.93
C PHE A 46 2.32 8.10 11.88
N GLY A 47 2.47 9.25 11.23
CA GLY A 47 1.40 10.22 11.05
C GLY A 47 0.48 9.85 9.88
N ILE A 48 -0.78 9.55 10.16
CA ILE A 48 -1.79 9.16 9.18
C ILE A 48 -2.71 10.34 8.88
N LEU A 49 -2.41 11.05 7.80
CA LEU A 49 -3.29 12.12 7.30
C LEU A 49 -4.65 11.55 6.89
N SER A 50 -5.72 12.25 7.26
CA SER A 50 -7.10 11.82 6.98
C SER A 50 -7.36 10.37 7.42
N ALA A 51 -7.03 10.05 8.66
CA ALA A 51 -7.12 8.68 9.19
C ALA A 51 -8.54 8.09 9.16
N GLU A 52 -9.58 8.92 9.34
CA GLU A 52 -10.99 8.47 9.33
C GLU A 52 -11.19 7.18 10.17
N ASP A 53 -11.67 6.09 9.56
CA ASP A 53 -11.84 4.77 10.17
C ASP A 53 -10.78 3.74 9.74
N TYR A 54 -9.71 4.17 9.07
CA TYR A 54 -8.67 3.28 8.59
C TYR A 54 -7.92 2.60 9.74
N GLN A 55 -7.81 1.28 9.70
CA GLN A 55 -7.13 0.47 10.72
C GLN A 55 -6.10 -0.47 10.09
N PRO A 56 -5.00 -0.80 10.80
CA PRO A 56 -3.90 -1.58 10.23
C PRO A 56 -4.29 -3.04 10.03
N VAL A 57 -4.03 -3.56 8.84
CA VAL A 57 -4.24 -4.98 8.48
C VAL A 57 -2.94 -5.69 8.15
N PHE A 58 -1.87 -4.93 7.86
CA PHE A 58 -0.55 -5.47 7.60
C PHE A 58 0.51 -4.46 8.01
N ILE A 59 1.64 -4.96 8.53
CA ILE A 59 2.84 -4.17 8.76
C ILE A 59 4.07 -5.04 8.52
N SER A 60 5.10 -4.44 7.91
CA SER A 60 6.45 -4.99 7.80
C SER A 60 7.46 -3.93 8.17
N ILE A 61 8.46 -4.33 8.95
CA ILE A 61 9.51 -3.45 9.47
C ILE A 61 10.83 -4.20 9.32
N ALA A 62 11.85 -3.51 8.84
CA ALA A 62 13.20 -4.05 8.84
C ALA A 62 14.25 -2.95 8.92
N PRO A 63 15.46 -3.26 9.42
CA PRO A 63 16.62 -2.46 9.10
C PRO A 63 16.74 -2.26 7.59
N ARG A 64 17.27 -1.10 7.18
CA ARG A 64 17.46 -0.77 5.77
C ARG A 64 18.34 -1.83 5.08
N HIS A 65 18.08 -2.08 3.80
CA HIS A 65 18.73 -3.12 2.98
C HIS A 65 18.49 -4.58 3.42
N THR A 66 17.60 -4.83 4.39
CA THR A 66 17.19 -6.21 4.71
C THR A 66 16.44 -6.83 3.52
N PRO A 67 16.84 -8.02 3.03
CA PRO A 67 16.15 -8.72 1.96
C PRO A 67 14.67 -8.94 2.28
N HIS A 68 13.77 -8.79 1.30
CA HIS A 68 12.31 -8.87 1.51
C HIS A 68 11.85 -10.14 2.26
N LYS A 69 12.50 -11.28 2.00
CA LYS A 69 12.15 -12.58 2.63
C LYS A 69 12.51 -12.65 4.12
N GLU A 70 13.38 -11.77 4.60
CA GLU A 70 13.89 -11.75 5.97
C GLU A 70 13.25 -10.64 6.81
N ARG A 71 12.43 -9.78 6.19
CA ARG A 71 11.78 -8.68 6.90
C ARG A 71 10.76 -9.22 7.88
N TRP A 72 10.76 -8.64 9.08
CA TRP A 72 9.72 -8.93 10.05
C TRP A 72 8.39 -8.38 9.54
N TYR A 73 7.31 -9.11 9.77
CA TYR A 73 5.96 -8.68 9.42
C TYR A 73 4.91 -9.26 10.36
N GLN A 74 3.75 -8.60 10.40
CA GLN A 74 2.55 -9.11 11.03
C GLN A 74 1.33 -8.84 10.14
N GLN A 75 0.48 -9.84 10.03
CA GLN A 75 -0.88 -9.70 9.51
C GLN A 75 -1.82 -9.43 10.68
N HIS A 76 -2.76 -8.50 10.49
CA HIS A 76 -3.70 -8.03 11.51
C HIS A 76 -3.01 -7.71 12.84
N PRO A 77 -2.01 -6.79 12.83
CA PRO A 77 -1.26 -6.46 14.03
C PRO A 77 -2.19 -5.91 15.11
N ARG A 78 -1.86 -6.13 16.39
CA ARG A 78 -2.58 -5.54 17.54
C ARG A 78 -2.19 -4.06 17.70
N LEU A 79 -2.41 -3.29 16.65
CA LEU A 79 -2.16 -1.86 16.52
C LEU A 79 -3.49 -1.18 16.17
N SER A 80 -3.54 0.14 16.35
CA SER A 80 -4.69 0.94 15.95
C SER A 80 -4.22 2.31 15.51
N VAL A 81 -4.94 2.89 14.55
CA VAL A 81 -4.80 4.31 14.25
C VAL A 81 -5.68 5.09 15.21
N ASN A 82 -5.06 5.91 16.05
CA ASN A 82 -5.74 6.74 17.04
C ASN A 82 -5.25 8.18 16.90
N ASN A 83 -6.18 9.15 16.88
CA ASN A 83 -5.86 10.58 16.75
C ASN A 83 -4.93 10.90 15.56
N GLY A 84 -5.08 10.18 14.44
CA GLY A 84 -4.24 10.39 13.26
C GLY A 84 -2.84 9.78 13.35
N GLU A 85 -2.57 8.90 14.31
CA GLU A 85 -1.27 8.27 14.47
C GLU A 85 -1.37 6.75 14.65
N MET A 86 -0.39 6.03 14.12
CA MET A 86 -0.18 4.61 14.40
C MET A 86 1.17 4.44 15.10
N CYS A 87 1.14 4.14 16.40
CA CYS A 87 2.34 3.93 17.20
C CYS A 87 2.64 2.45 17.39
N ILE A 88 3.88 2.04 17.17
CA ILE A 88 4.35 0.68 17.40
C ILE A 88 4.97 0.61 18.80
N PRO A 89 4.35 -0.11 19.75
CA PRO A 89 4.94 -0.32 21.06
C PRO A 89 6.08 -1.34 20.99
N PRO A 90 7.04 -1.30 21.94
CA PRO A 90 8.16 -2.25 21.99
C PRO A 90 7.73 -3.71 22.15
N GLY A 91 6.50 -3.97 22.63
CA GLY A 91 5.90 -5.31 22.69
C GLY A 91 5.49 -5.88 21.32
N VAL A 92 5.33 -5.03 20.30
CA VAL A 92 5.05 -5.44 18.91
C VAL A 92 6.36 -5.53 18.13
N TYR A 93 7.18 -4.48 18.15
CA TYR A 93 8.50 -4.47 17.55
C TYR A 93 9.45 -3.59 18.36
N LYS A 94 10.59 -4.15 18.77
CA LYS A 94 11.59 -3.40 19.55
C LYS A 94 12.63 -2.81 18.61
N PHE A 95 12.56 -1.50 18.42
CA PHE A 95 13.56 -0.76 17.64
C PHE A 95 14.90 -0.66 18.40
N PRO A 96 16.04 -0.88 17.72
CA PRO A 96 17.34 -0.46 18.22
C PRO A 96 17.41 1.05 18.48
N ALA A 97 18.29 1.47 19.39
CA ALA A 97 18.46 2.88 19.76
C ALA A 97 19.00 3.77 18.61
N LYS A 98 19.53 3.16 17.55
CA LYS A 98 19.99 3.84 16.34
C LYS A 98 19.93 2.93 15.13
N GLY A 99 19.85 3.52 13.94
CA GLY A 99 19.91 2.81 12.66
C GLY A 99 18.90 3.34 11.66
N GLN A 100 18.98 2.85 10.43
CA GLN A 100 18.02 3.17 9.37
C GLN A 100 17.07 1.99 9.16
N PHE A 101 15.81 2.30 8.91
CA PHE A 101 14.73 1.33 8.82
C PHE A 101 13.82 1.64 7.64
N VAL A 102 13.18 0.59 7.14
CA VAL A 102 12.08 0.67 6.20
C VAL A 102 10.84 0.06 6.85
N ALA A 103 9.71 0.74 6.74
CA ALA A 103 8.42 0.27 7.19
C ALA A 103 7.42 0.34 6.04
N SER A 104 6.70 -0.76 5.82
CA SER A 104 5.59 -0.86 4.87
C SER A 104 4.36 -1.31 5.62
N PHE A 105 3.23 -0.63 5.45
CA PHE A 105 1.98 -1.03 6.10
C PHE A 105 0.76 -0.72 5.27
N THR A 106 -0.29 -1.51 5.49
CA THR A 106 -1.57 -1.35 4.82
C THR A 106 -2.65 -1.08 5.86
N LEU A 107 -3.45 -0.05 5.60
CA LEU A 107 -4.64 0.27 6.37
C LEU A 107 -5.90 -0.02 5.54
N GLU A 108 -6.95 -0.45 6.22
CA GLU A 108 -8.27 -0.69 5.62
C GLU A 108 -9.36 0.06 6.39
N SER A 109 -10.30 0.63 5.63
CA SER A 109 -11.52 1.24 6.15
C SER A 109 -12.69 0.28 5.94
N LYS A 110 -13.46 0.03 7.00
CA LYS A 110 -14.67 -0.81 6.93
C LYS A 110 -15.87 0.01 6.46
N GLU A 111 -15.92 1.31 6.76
CA GLU A 111 -16.99 2.18 6.30
C GLU A 111 -16.89 2.44 4.80
N LYS A 112 -15.69 2.70 4.26
CA LYS A 112 -15.49 2.83 2.81
C LYS A 112 -15.78 1.52 2.10
N ALA A 113 -15.44 0.36 2.69
CA ALA A 113 -15.72 -0.96 2.09
C ALA A 113 -17.22 -1.19 1.78
N LYS A 114 -18.13 -0.52 2.50
CA LYS A 114 -19.58 -0.60 2.24
C LYS A 114 -20.00 0.09 0.95
N THR A 115 -19.21 1.05 0.46
CA THR A 115 -19.58 1.96 -0.63
C THR A 115 -18.62 1.91 -1.81
N THR A 116 -17.38 1.44 -1.62
CA THR A 116 -16.36 1.38 -2.66
C THR A 116 -15.35 0.27 -2.42
N GLU A 117 -14.79 -0.27 -3.52
CA GLU A 117 -13.61 -1.13 -3.47
C GLU A 117 -12.34 -0.37 -3.05
N PHE A 118 -12.31 0.97 -3.17
CA PHE A 118 -11.18 1.85 -2.79
C PHE A 118 -11.01 2.08 -1.29
N ASN A 119 -11.08 1.02 -0.49
CA ASN A 119 -11.09 1.08 0.97
C ASN A 119 -9.72 0.80 1.63
N THR A 120 -8.65 0.64 0.85
CA THR A 120 -7.28 0.34 1.32
C THR A 120 -6.32 1.51 1.08
N ARG A 121 -5.34 1.70 1.97
CA ARG A 121 -4.21 2.64 1.81
C ARG A 121 -2.91 1.92 2.14
N ARG A 122 -1.89 2.06 1.28
CA ARG A 122 -0.54 1.51 1.49
C ARG A 122 0.40 2.64 1.83
N PHE A 123 1.29 2.40 2.78
CA PHE A 123 2.33 3.33 3.17
C PHE A 123 3.68 2.65 3.10
N ASP A 124 4.66 3.35 2.52
CA ASP A 124 6.05 2.93 2.46
C ASP A 124 6.92 4.10 2.94
N THR A 125 7.67 3.91 4.02
CA THR A 125 8.47 4.97 4.64
C THR A 125 9.84 4.43 5.03
N ALA A 126 10.89 5.20 4.71
CA ALA A 126 12.24 5.01 5.24
C ALA A 126 12.49 6.05 6.33
N PHE A 127 13.14 5.64 7.43
CA PHE A 127 13.47 6.56 8.52
C PHE A 127 14.76 6.17 9.24
N GLU A 128 15.42 7.16 9.82
CA GLU A 128 16.59 6.98 10.67
C GLU A 128 16.20 7.23 12.12
N ILE A 129 16.65 6.35 13.01
CA ILE A 129 16.69 6.58 14.45
C ILE A 129 18.10 7.03 14.81
N LYS A 130 18.23 8.19 15.44
CA LYS A 130 19.49 8.71 15.94
C LYS A 130 19.23 9.57 17.17
N GLU A 131 19.98 9.32 18.25
CA GLU A 131 19.95 10.15 19.48
C GLU A 131 18.54 10.32 20.07
N GLY A 132 17.71 9.28 20.00
CA GLY A 132 16.33 9.31 20.53
C GLY A 132 15.32 10.04 19.65
N HIS A 133 15.72 10.44 18.45
CA HIS A 133 14.85 11.02 17.44
C HIS A 133 14.66 10.06 16.27
N ALA A 134 13.47 10.07 15.68
CA ALA A 134 13.19 9.40 14.42
C ALA A 134 12.91 10.46 13.36
N THR A 135 13.57 10.36 12.21
CA THR A 135 13.39 11.28 11.08
C THR A 135 13.20 10.52 9.79
N VAL A 136 12.26 10.94 8.95
CA VAL A 136 12.08 10.39 7.61
C VAL A 136 13.34 10.65 6.79
N ILE A 137 13.77 9.65 6.04
CA ILE A 137 14.88 9.74 5.07
C ILE A 137 14.35 9.40 3.67
N GLU A 138 15.12 9.75 2.64
CA GLU A 138 14.78 9.40 1.27
C GLU A 138 14.74 7.87 1.09
N VAL A 139 13.79 7.41 0.29
CA VAL A 139 13.68 6.00 -0.11
C VAL A 139 14.67 5.73 -1.24
N ASP A 140 15.48 4.68 -1.10
CA ASP A 140 16.38 4.23 -2.16
C ASP A 140 15.60 3.39 -3.17
N ASN A 141 16.12 3.32 -4.40
CA ASN A 141 15.52 2.49 -5.44
C ASN A 141 15.51 1.00 -5.01
N ASN A 142 14.37 0.31 -5.19
CA ASN A 142 14.11 -1.10 -4.83
C ASN A 142 13.97 -1.41 -3.32
N GLU A 143 13.59 -0.46 -2.48
CA GLU A 143 13.37 -0.73 -1.05
C GLU A 143 12.00 -1.35 -0.72
N PHE A 144 11.01 -1.26 -1.61
CA PHE A 144 9.61 -1.66 -1.34
C PHE A 144 8.95 -2.45 -2.47
#